data_AF-A0A7T4WMK1-F1
#
_entry.id   AF-A0A7T4WMK1-F1
#
_cell.length_a   1.000
_cell.length_b   1.000
_cell.length_c   1.000
_cell.angle_alpha   90.00
_cell.angle_beta   90.00
_cell.angle_gamma   90.00
#
_symmetry.space_group_name_H-M   'P 1'
#
loop_
_entity.id
_entity.type
_entity.pdbx_description
1 polymer ?
#
loop_
_entity_poly.entity_id
_entity_poly.type
_entity_poly.pdbx_seq_one_letter_code
_entity_poly.pdbx_strand_id
1 'polypeptide(L)'
;MRNDDLTVDEATVIAEHARSGALDLQDPEVRKVVEQANRVLVRTQMWGEERSPKLRRRRRIIAVGALVMVLVWVAALIGPLAVHFG
;
A
#
# COMPACT_ATOMS: atom_id res chain seq x y z
N MET A 1 6.75 -21.04 22.01
CA MET A 1 6.83 -19.57 21.83
C MET A 1 7.05 -19.31 20.36
N ARG A 2 6.02 -18.80 19.69
CA ARG A 2 6.08 -18.45 18.27
C ARG A 2 6.81 -17.11 18.19
N ASN A 3 7.90 -17.04 17.44
CA ASN A 3 8.60 -15.78 17.19
C ASN A 3 7.74 -14.97 16.21
N ASP A 4 6.72 -14.31 16.74
CA ASP A 4 5.86 -13.38 16.00
C ASP A 4 6.61 -12.04 15.91
N ASP A 5 7.53 -11.95 14.95
CA ASP A 5 8.16 -10.68 14.60
C ASP A 5 7.08 -9.78 14.00
N LEU A 6 6.70 -8.74 14.74
CA LEU A 6 5.58 -7.86 14.38
C LEU A 6 5.87 -7.16 13.05
N THR A 7 5.13 -7.53 12.01
CA THR A 7 5.33 -6.96 10.67
C THR A 7 4.86 -5.51 10.60
N VAL A 8 5.40 -4.74 9.64
CA VAL A 8 5.01 -3.33 9.45
C VAL A 8 3.52 -3.19 9.12
N ASP A 9 2.97 -4.13 8.35
CA ASP A 9 1.55 -4.15 8.00
C ASP A 9 0.67 -4.40 9.23
N GLU A 10 1.03 -5.36 10.08
CA GLU A 10 0.32 -5.63 11.35
C GLU A 10 0.46 -4.46 12.33
N ALA A 11 1.65 -3.88 12.45
CA ALA A 11 1.91 -2.71 13.27
C ALA A 11 1.05 -1.50 12.84
N THR A 12 0.87 -1.31 11.53
CA THR A 12 0.00 -0.26 10.98
C THR A 12 -1.45 -0.46 11.41
N VAL A 13 -1.96 -1.69 11.27
CA VAL A 13 -3.35 -2.03 11.63
C VAL A 13 -3.57 -1.84 13.14
N ILE A 14 -2.65 -2.31 13.98
CA ILE A 14 -2.75 -2.19 15.44
C ILE A 14 -2.73 -0.71 15.88
N ALA A 15 -1.84 0.10 15.31
CA ALA A 15 -1.76 1.53 15.62
C ALA A 15 -3.02 2.29 15.17
N GLU A 16 -3.61 1.91 14.03
CA GLU A 16 -4.86 2.49 13.52
C GLU A 16 -6.04 2.15 14.45
N HIS A 17 -6.13 0.89 14.90
CA HIS A 17 -7.18 0.46 15.84
C HIS A 17 -7.03 1.14 17.21
N ALA A 18 -5.80 1.30 17.70
CA ALA A 18 -5.52 2.07 18.93
C ALA A 18 -5.97 3.54 18.79
N ARG A 19 -5.66 4.19 17.65
CA ARG A 19 -6.05 5.57 17.39
C ARG A 19 -7.57 5.74 17.23
N SER A 20 -8.25 4.73 16.70
CA SER A 20 -9.72 4.70 16.59
C SER A 20 -10.44 4.48 17.92
N GLY A 21 -9.70 4.21 19.01
CA GLY A 21 -10.27 3.94 20.32
C GLY A 21 -10.89 2.54 20.46
N ALA A 22 -10.65 1.66 19.49
CA ALA A 22 -11.18 0.29 19.47
C ALA A 22 -10.42 -0.68 20.38
N LEU A 23 -9.26 -0.26 20.91
CA LEU A 23 -8.42 -1.06 21.81
C LEU A 23 -8.48 -0.51 23.23
N ASP A 24 -8.63 -1.40 24.21
CA ASP A 24 -8.56 -1.05 25.63
C ASP A 24 -7.11 -0.84 26.06
N LEU A 25 -6.68 0.42 26.11
CA LEU A 25 -5.33 0.81 26.52
C LEU A 25 -5.11 0.78 28.03
N GLN A 26 -6.16 0.52 28.82
CA GLN A 26 -6.03 0.28 30.25
C GLN A 26 -5.47 -1.11 30.54
N ASP A 27 -5.62 -2.05 29.61
CA ASP A 27 -4.99 -3.36 29.67
C ASP A 27 -3.47 -3.25 29.44
N PRO A 28 -2.63 -3.66 30.41
CA PRO A 28 -1.18 -3.65 30.27
C PRO A 28 -0.64 -4.49 29.11
N GLU A 29 -1.32 -5.56 28.70
CA GLU A 29 -0.90 -6.41 27.58
C GLU A 29 -1.16 -5.71 26.24
N VAL A 30 -2.36 -5.14 26.08
CA VAL A 30 -2.73 -4.37 24.87
C VAL A 30 -1.79 -3.19 24.69
N ARG A 31 -1.46 -2.47 25.77
CA ARG A 31 -0.53 -1.34 25.73
C ARG A 31 0.86 -1.75 25.23
N LYS A 32 1.41 -2.88 25.68
CA LYS A 32 2.72 -3.37 25.22
C LYS A 32 2.73 -3.67 23.73
N VAL A 33 1.67 -4.28 23.21
CA VAL A 33 1.54 -4.60 21.78
C VAL A 33 1.44 -3.32 20.94
N VAL A 34 0.68 -2.32 21.41
CA VAL A 34 0.57 -1.02 20.75
C VAL A 34 1.90 -0.25 20.77
N GLU A 35 2.65 -0.29 21.89
CA GLU A 35 3.99 0.32 21.97
C GLU A 35 4.99 -0.34 21.03
N GLN A 36 4.94 -1.67 20.90
CA GLN A 36 5.77 -2.41 19.94
C GLN A 36 5.42 -2.04 18.50
N ALA A 37 4.12 -1.93 18.17
CA ALA A 37 3.65 -1.48 16.87
C ALA A 37 4.15 -0.07 16.54
N ASN A 38 4.01 0.88 17.47
CA ASN A 38 4.50 2.25 17.29
C ASN A 38 6.02 2.29 17.12
N ARG A 39 6.77 1.47 17.85
CA ARG A 39 8.23 1.39 17.72
C ARG A 39 8.66 0.88 16.35
N VAL A 40 7.98 -0.14 15.83
CA VAL A 40 8.23 -0.67 14.48
C VAL A 40 7.95 0.42 13.45
N LEU A 41 6.79 1.08 13.50
CA LEU A 41 6.42 2.14 12.57
C LEU A 41 7.41 3.33 12.59
N VAL A 42 7.80 3.81 13.78
CA VAL A 42 8.76 4.92 13.91
C VAL A 42 10.13 4.52 13.34
N ARG A 43 10.59 3.30 13.61
CA ARG A 43 11.82 2.78 13.00
C ARG A 43 11.70 2.76 11.47
N THR A 44 10.62 2.22 10.91
CA THR A 44 10.42 2.16 9.45
C THR A 44 10.34 3.55 8.82
N GLN A 45 9.70 4.52 9.47
CA GLN A 45 9.63 5.91 9.00
C GLN A 45 11.01 6.59 9.02
N MET A 46 11.82 6.35 10.04
CA MET A 46 13.17 6.91 10.16
C MET A 46 14.16 6.36 9.12
N TRP A 47 13.96 5.12 8.65
CA TRP A 47 14.78 4.51 7.60
C TRP A 47 14.24 4.70 6.18
N GLY A 48 13.16 5.48 6.02
CA GLY A 48 12.67 5.91 4.71
C GLY A 48 11.99 4.79 3.92
N GLU A 49 10.70 4.57 4.21
CA GLU A 49 9.72 4.00 3.27
C GLU A 49 10.19 2.72 2.54
N GLU A 50 10.46 1.64 3.27
CA GLU A 50 10.51 0.32 2.63
C GLU A 50 9.10 -0.14 2.27
N ARG A 51 8.67 0.29 1.06
CA ARG A 51 7.68 -0.35 0.19
C ARG A 51 6.38 -0.81 0.86
N SER A 52 5.46 0.13 1.07
CA SER A 52 4.04 -0.23 1.19
C SER A 52 3.56 -0.98 -0.08
N PRO A 53 3.09 -2.23 0.02
CA PRO A 53 2.60 -3.01 -1.13
C PRO A 53 1.35 -2.37 -1.78
N LYS A 54 0.60 -1.54 -1.03
CA LYS A 54 -0.55 -0.79 -1.55
C LYS A 54 -0.15 0.30 -2.56
N LEU A 55 1.01 0.93 -2.39
CA LEU A 55 1.50 1.96 -3.32
C LEU A 55 1.93 1.36 -4.68
N ARG A 56 2.45 0.12 -4.69
CA ARG A 56 2.78 -0.61 -5.93
C ARG A 56 1.55 -0.94 -6.76
N ARG A 57 0.43 -1.33 -6.13
CA ARG A 57 -0.84 -1.55 -6.84
C ARG A 57 -1.34 -0.26 -7.48
N ARG A 58 -1.29 0.85 -6.75
CA ARG A 58 -1.75 2.15 -7.27
C ARG A 58 -0.90 2.64 -8.45
N ARG A 59 0.43 2.51 -8.38
CA ARG A 59 1.33 2.79 -9.52
C ARG A 59 1.07 1.90 -10.72
N ARG A 60 0.81 0.60 -10.52
CA ARG A 60 0.47 -0.32 -11.62
C ARG A 60 -0.84 0.07 -12.31
N ILE A 61 -1.86 0.46 -11.55
CA ILE A 61 -3.14 0.90 -12.13
C ILE A 61 -2.96 2.16 -12.99
N ILE A 62 -2.18 3.13 -12.51
CA ILE A 62 -1.88 4.35 -13.28
C ILE A 62 -1.09 4.01 -14.55
N ALA A 63 -0.08 3.15 -14.45
CA ALA A 63 0.72 2.74 -15.61
C ALA A 63 -0.12 1.97 -16.65
N VAL A 64 -0.99 1.06 -16.20
CA VAL A 64 -1.91 0.31 -17.08
C VAL A 64 -2.92 1.26 -17.72
N GLY A 65 -3.51 2.19 -16.97
CA GLY A 65 -4.43 3.18 -17.51
C GLY A 65 -3.77 4.07 -18.57
N ALA A 66 -2.54 4.55 -18.32
CA ALA A 66 -1.77 5.32 -19.28
C ALA A 66 -1.46 4.51 -20.56
N LEU A 67 -1.08 3.24 -20.41
CA LEU A 67 -0.82 2.36 -21.55
C LEU A 67 -2.08 2.15 -22.40
N VAL A 68 -3.22 1.86 -21.76
CA VAL A 68 -4.51 1.67 -22.46
C VAL A 68 -4.90 2.95 -23.21
N MET A 69 -4.74 4.12 -22.58
CA MET A 69 -5.04 5.42 -23.21
C MET A 69 -4.18 5.64 -24.47
N VAL A 70 -2.88 5.33 -24.39
CA VAL A 70 -1.96 5.42 -25.55
C VAL A 70 -2.37 4.44 -26.65
N LEU A 71 -2.69 3.19 -26.31
CA LEU A 71 -3.12 2.19 -27.29
C LEU A 71 -4.40 2.59 -28.02
N VAL A 72 -5.38 3.14 -27.31
CA VAL A 72 -6.60 3.68 -27.92
C VAL A 72 -6.26 4.82 -28.88
N TRP A 73 -5.38 5.73 -28.49
CA TRP A 73 -4.95 6.84 -29.35
C TRP A 73 -4.24 6.35 -30.62
N VAL A 74 -3.31 5.40 -30.47
CA VAL A 74 -2.58 4.80 -31.60
C VAL A 74 -3.53 4.05 -32.53
N ALA A 75 -4.46 3.26 -31.98
CA ALA A 75 -5.46 2.54 -32.77
C ALA A 75 -6.43 3.49 -33.49
N ALA A 76 -6.82 4.59 -32.86
CA ALA A 76 -7.65 5.62 -33.49
C ALA A 76 -6.92 6.35 -34.63
N LEU A 77 -5.60 6.52 -34.51
CA LEU A 77 -4.79 7.17 -35.55
C LEU A 77 -4.49 6.22 -36.72
N ILE A 78 -4.11 4.97 -36.41
CA ILE A 78 -3.69 3.98 -37.42
C ILE A 78 -4.88 3.25 -38.03
N GLY A 79 -5.97 3.04 -37.28
CA GLY A 79 -7.16 2.32 -37.74
C GLY A 79 -7.76 2.84 -39.05
N PRO A 80 -8.03 4.16 -39.19
CA PRO A 80 -8.53 4.73 -40.44
C PRO A 80 -7.56 4.53 -41.61
N LEU A 81 -6.27 4.59 -41.34
CA LEU A 81 -5.22 4.38 -42.35
C LEU A 81 -5.19 2.92 -42.81
N ALA A 82 -5.22 1.97 -41.87
CA ALA A 82 -5.24 0.54 -42.15
C ALA A 82 -6.51 0.10 -42.89
N VAL A 83 -7.66 0.71 -42.58
CA VAL A 83 -8.93 0.47 -43.29
C VAL A 83 -8.92 1.07 -44.69
N HIS A 84 -8.20 2.17 -44.91
CA HIS A 84 -8.14 2.82 -46.22
C HIS A 84 -7.14 2.17 -47.19
N PHE A 85 -6.05 1.59 -46.67
CA PHE A 85 -5.01 0.91 -47.47
C PHE A 85 -5.17 -0.62 -47.56
N GLY A 86 -6.20 -1.19 -46.92
CA GLY A 86 -6.52 -2.62 -46.93
C GLY A 86 -7.62 -3.02 -47.91
#